data_AF-A0AAC8TEQ0-F1
#
_entry.id   AF-A0AAC8TEQ0-F1
#
_cell.length_a   1.000
_cell.length_b   1.000
_cell.length_c   1.000
_cell.angle_alpha   90.00
_cell.angle_beta   90.00
_cell.angle_gamma   90.00
#
_symmetry.space_group_name_H-M   'P 1'
#
loop_
_entity.id
_entity.type
_entity.pdbx_description
1 polymer ?
#
loop_
_entity_poly.entity_id
_entity_poly.type
_entity_poly.pdbx_seq_one_letter_code
_entity_poly.pdbx_strand_id
1 'polypeptide(L)'
;MSESDPRKDPRYRPFRAAAYGLYIAVVSAFCIAVIIGVTRSVRAMTPARKPAEEQVLSYRECLDAADSLWSQLESEREKLVRISPAREVDRQWLAFRTTWLQHMRDAEARCALGSRDRVNLKEVFRRLEEVQDLYSIHAVQYAGEVGGVVDALRGAFSTARKNPAAGRLP
;
A
#
# COMPACT_ATOMS: atom_id res chain seq x y z
N MET A 1 -25.05 24.36 57.51
CA MET A 1 -23.59 24.21 57.27
C MET A 1 -23.45 23.24 56.11
N SER A 2 -22.83 23.68 55.00
CA SER A 2 -22.63 22.83 53.83
C SER A 2 -21.64 21.73 54.20
N GLU A 3 -22.09 20.49 54.24
CA GLU A 3 -21.25 19.32 54.49
C GLU A 3 -20.17 19.29 53.40
N SER A 4 -18.90 19.34 53.81
CA SER A 4 -17.78 19.26 52.88
C SER A 4 -17.80 17.89 52.23
N ASP A 5 -18.14 17.83 50.94
CA ASP A 5 -18.15 16.60 50.15
C ASP A 5 -16.83 15.83 50.39
N PRO A 6 -16.87 14.61 50.97
CA PRO A 6 -15.67 13.84 51.29
C PRO A 6 -14.83 13.51 50.06
N ARG A 7 -15.40 13.62 48.86
CA ARG A 7 -14.68 13.50 47.58
C ARG A 7 -13.80 14.71 47.28
N LYS A 8 -13.90 15.83 48.00
CA LYS A 8 -13.14 17.09 47.78
C LYS A 8 -12.14 17.40 48.90
N ASP A 9 -11.83 16.45 49.77
CA ASP A 9 -10.83 16.65 50.84
C ASP A 9 -9.44 17.04 50.25
N PRO A 10 -8.88 18.21 50.63
CA PRO A 10 -7.60 18.72 50.16
C PRO A 10 -6.41 17.79 50.39
N ARG A 11 -6.43 16.95 51.44
CA ARG A 11 -5.32 16.04 51.78
C ARG A 11 -5.07 14.99 50.71
N TYR A 12 -6.10 14.60 49.96
CA TYR A 12 -6.01 13.61 48.90
C TYR A 12 -5.76 14.21 47.50
N ARG A 13 -5.60 15.54 47.39
CA ARG A 13 -5.23 16.20 46.11
C ARG A 13 -3.92 15.70 45.51
N PRO A 14 -2.80 15.56 46.26
CA PRO A 14 -1.55 15.07 45.67
C PRO A 14 -1.67 13.62 45.20
N PHE A 15 -2.36 12.76 45.95
CA PHE A 15 -2.60 11.37 45.57
C PHE A 15 -3.47 11.26 44.32
N ARG A 16 -4.52 12.08 44.20
CA ARG A 16 -5.35 12.15 42.98
C ARG A 16 -4.57 12.67 41.79
N ALA A 17 -3.78 13.73 41.96
CA ALA A 17 -2.91 14.26 40.90
C ALA A 17 -1.88 13.21 40.44
N ALA A 18 -1.28 12.47 41.37
CA ALA A 18 -0.36 11.38 41.06
C ALA A 18 -1.06 10.22 40.33
N ALA A 19 -2.26 9.83 40.76
CA ALA A 19 -3.05 8.79 40.10
C ALA A 19 -3.46 9.18 38.68
N TYR A 20 -3.92 10.42 38.47
CA TYR A 20 -4.22 10.95 37.13
C TYR A 20 -2.96 11.08 36.27
N GLY A 21 -1.85 11.54 36.85
CA GLY A 21 -0.57 11.60 36.16
C GLY A 21 -0.09 10.22 35.69
N LEU A 22 -0.17 9.21 36.56
CA LEU A 22 0.15 7.84 36.23
C LEU A 22 -0.78 7.27 35.15
N TYR A 23 -2.09 7.52 35.27
CA TYR A 23 -3.06 7.11 34.27
C TYR A 23 -2.76 7.71 32.89
N ILE A 24 -2.54 9.03 32.83
CA ILE A 24 -2.19 9.73 31.59
C ILE A 24 -0.87 9.20 31.03
N ALA A 25 0.12 8.93 31.87
CA ALA A 25 1.40 8.38 31.44
C ALA A 25 1.23 6.98 30.82
N VAL A 26 0.48 6.09 31.46
CA VAL A 26 0.22 4.73 30.97
C VAL A 26 -0.59 4.77 29.68
N VAL A 27 -1.65 5.58 29.61
CA VAL A 27 -2.47 5.72 28.40
C VAL A 27 -1.64 6.30 27.26
N SER A 28 -0.85 7.35 27.52
CA SER A 28 0.04 7.94 26.51
C SER A 28 1.08 6.93 26.01
N ALA A 29 1.72 6.19 26.92
CA ALA A 29 2.68 5.17 26.56
C ALA A 29 2.04 4.04 25.74
N PHE A 30 0.83 3.61 26.11
CA PHE A 30 0.07 2.63 25.35
C PHE A 30 -0.28 3.14 23.95
N CYS A 31 -0.79 4.37 23.82
CA CYS A 31 -1.07 5.00 22.53
C CYS A 31 0.19 5.09 21.65
N ILE A 32 1.33 5.51 22.22
CA ILE A 32 2.61 5.56 21.51
C ILE A 32 3.02 4.16 21.05
N ALA A 33 2.91 3.15 21.92
CA ALA A 33 3.23 1.76 21.57
C ALA A 33 2.35 1.24 20.42
N VAL A 34 1.05 1.53 20.45
CA VAL A 34 0.11 1.20 19.36
C VAL A 34 0.52 1.91 18.07
N ILE A 35 0.79 3.21 18.12
CA ILE A 35 1.23 3.98 16.94
C ILE A 35 2.51 3.39 16.36
N ILE A 36 3.50 3.07 17.18
CA ILE A 36 4.76 2.46 16.74
C ILE A 36 4.50 1.08 16.12
N GLY A 37 3.64 0.26 16.74
CA GLY A 37 3.28 -1.06 16.24
C GLY A 37 2.59 -1.00 14.88
N VAL A 38 1.57 -0.16 14.74
CA VAL A 38 0.85 0.06 13.47
C VAL A 38 1.80 0.63 12.42
N THR A 39 2.60 1.63 12.75
CA THR A 39 3.55 2.23 11.80
C THR A 39 4.57 1.22 11.29
N ARG A 40 5.10 0.35 12.17
CA ARG A 40 6.00 -0.74 11.76
C ARG A 40 5.30 -1.76 10.86
N SER A 41 4.07 -2.13 11.21
CA SER A 41 3.27 -3.07 10.41
C SER A 41 2.97 -2.49 9.02
N VAL A 42 2.53 -1.24 8.93
CA VAL A 42 2.25 -0.55 7.67
C VAL A 42 3.51 -0.40 6.83
N ARG A 43 4.65 -0.05 7.43
CA ARG A 43 5.94 0.01 6.73
C ARG A 43 6.38 -1.35 6.19
N ALA A 44 6.14 -2.43 6.93
CA ALA A 44 6.44 -3.77 6.45
C ALA A 44 5.54 -4.18 5.27
N MET A 45 4.30 -3.69 5.23
CA MET A 45 3.32 -3.96 4.18
C MET A 45 3.38 -2.99 2.99
N THR A 46 4.10 -1.88 3.11
CA THR A 46 4.22 -0.84 2.09
C THR A 46 5.70 -0.58 1.79
N PRO A 47 6.32 -1.40 0.93
CA PRO A 47 7.73 -1.26 0.63
C PRO A 47 8.02 0.12 0.04
N ALA A 48 9.03 0.80 0.59
CA ALA A 48 9.46 2.11 0.13
C ALA A 48 10.00 2.02 -1.30
N ARG A 49 9.78 3.08 -2.09
CA ARG A 49 10.40 3.22 -3.41
C ARG A 49 11.92 3.27 -3.26
N LYS A 50 12.62 2.42 -3.99
CA LYS A 50 14.09 2.36 -4.00
C LYS A 50 14.64 3.44 -4.96
N PRO A 51 15.87 3.94 -4.73
CA PRO A 51 16.56 4.74 -5.73
C PRO A 51 16.78 3.93 -7.01
N ALA A 52 17.04 4.62 -8.13
CA ALA A 52 17.35 3.94 -9.39
C ALA A 52 18.62 3.09 -9.25
N GLU A 53 18.61 1.90 -9.85
CA GLU A 53 19.78 1.02 -9.88
C GLU A 53 20.83 1.50 -10.90
N GLU A 54 22.10 1.12 -10.69
CA GLU A 54 23.20 1.45 -11.60
C GLU A 54 23.02 0.82 -12.99
N GLN A 55 22.44 -0.38 -13.05
CA GLN A 55 22.11 -1.08 -14.30
C GLN A 55 20.61 -0.94 -14.58
N VAL A 56 20.30 -0.05 -15.52
CA VAL A 56 18.92 0.26 -15.89
C VAL A 56 18.47 -0.64 -17.04
N LEU A 57 17.31 -1.27 -16.88
CA LEU A 57 16.65 -2.06 -17.93
C LEU A 57 16.28 -1.17 -19.12
N SER A 58 16.26 -1.77 -20.31
CA SER A 58 15.72 -1.12 -21.51
C SER A 58 14.24 -0.81 -21.36
N TYR A 59 13.73 0.09 -22.20
CA TYR A 59 12.33 0.48 -22.17
C TYR A 59 11.39 -0.71 -22.41
N ARG A 60 11.78 -1.62 -23.33
CA ARG A 60 11.04 -2.85 -23.63
C ARG A 60 11.00 -3.80 -22.44
N GLU A 61 12.16 -4.07 -21.83
CA GLU A 61 12.23 -4.93 -20.64
C GLU A 61 11.39 -4.37 -19.48
N CYS A 62 11.31 -3.04 -19.36
CA CYS A 62 10.42 -2.39 -18.39
C CYS A 62 8.93 -2.58 -18.70
N LEU A 63 8.54 -2.58 -19.98
CA LEU A 63 7.18 -2.91 -20.38
C LEU A 63 6.85 -4.38 -20.12
N ASP A 64 7.77 -5.29 -20.43
CA ASP A 64 7.60 -6.73 -20.20
C ASP A 64 7.50 -7.02 -18.68
N ALA A 65 8.31 -6.33 -17.87
CA ALA A 65 8.21 -6.40 -16.41
C ALA A 65 6.85 -5.89 -15.89
N ALA A 66 6.36 -4.77 -16.43
CA ALA A 66 5.05 -4.23 -16.07
C ALA A 66 3.89 -5.15 -16.48
N ASP A 67 3.98 -5.77 -17.66
CA ASP A 67 2.99 -6.74 -18.16
C ASP A 67 2.98 -8.04 -17.34
N SER A 68 4.15 -8.50 -16.90
CA SER A 68 4.28 -9.60 -15.95
C SER A 68 3.64 -9.27 -14.59
N LEU A 69 3.86 -8.06 -14.05
CA LEU A 69 3.22 -7.61 -12.82
C LEU A 69 1.68 -7.57 -12.94
N TRP A 70 1.17 -7.08 -14.08
CA TRP A 70 -0.26 -7.11 -14.39
C TRP A 70 -0.82 -8.54 -14.40
N SER A 71 -0.13 -9.44 -15.12
CA SER A 71 -0.56 -10.84 -15.26
C SER A 71 -0.57 -11.58 -13.92
N GLN A 72 0.42 -11.32 -13.04
CA GLN A 72 0.44 -11.87 -11.68
C GLN A 72 -0.77 -11.41 -10.86
N LEU A 73 -1.12 -10.12 -10.98
CA LEU A 73 -2.23 -9.51 -10.25
C LEU A 73 -3.59 -10.10 -10.66
N GLU A 74 -3.83 -10.23 -11.97
CA GLU A 74 -5.05 -10.88 -12.47
C GLU A 74 -5.10 -12.37 -12.11
N SER A 75 -3.97 -13.08 -12.20
CA SER A 75 -3.91 -14.50 -11.86
C SER A 75 -4.25 -14.74 -10.38
N GLU A 76 -3.73 -13.94 -9.45
CA GLU A 76 -4.10 -14.09 -8.05
C GLU A 76 -5.53 -13.69 -7.77
N ARG A 77 -6.02 -12.60 -8.38
CA ARG A 77 -7.42 -12.23 -8.27
C ARG A 77 -8.32 -13.41 -8.68
N GLU A 78 -8.05 -14.05 -9.82
CA GLU A 78 -8.84 -15.18 -10.31
C GLU A 78 -8.82 -16.38 -9.35
N LYS A 79 -7.65 -16.73 -8.80
CA LYS A 79 -7.52 -17.83 -7.82
C LYS A 79 -8.37 -17.60 -6.59
N LEU A 80 -8.37 -16.38 -6.08
CA LEU A 80 -9.02 -16.03 -4.81
C LEU A 80 -10.54 -15.86 -4.92
N VAL A 81 -11.09 -15.68 -6.14
CA VAL A 81 -12.55 -15.60 -6.37
C VAL A 81 -13.30 -16.86 -5.92
N ARG A 82 -12.63 -18.03 -5.86
CA ARG A 82 -13.29 -19.31 -5.58
C ARG A 82 -13.03 -19.87 -4.17
N ILE A 83 -12.28 -19.15 -3.33
CA ILE A 83 -11.88 -19.67 -2.01
C ILE A 83 -12.92 -19.30 -0.94
N SER A 84 -13.32 -20.29 -0.14
CA SER A 84 -14.09 -20.14 1.08
C SER A 84 -13.30 -20.78 2.23
N PRO A 85 -13.15 -20.14 3.41
CA PRO A 85 -13.82 -18.92 3.89
C PRO A 85 -13.12 -17.59 3.54
N ALA A 86 -13.88 -16.49 3.50
CA ALA A 86 -13.40 -15.15 3.13
C ALA A 86 -12.21 -14.63 3.97
N ARG A 87 -12.13 -14.99 5.26
CA ARG A 87 -11.02 -14.58 6.13
C ARG A 87 -9.66 -15.10 5.64
N GLU A 88 -9.65 -16.27 5.01
CA GLU A 88 -8.44 -16.85 4.46
C GLU A 88 -8.02 -16.13 3.17
N VAL A 89 -8.99 -15.69 2.37
CA VAL A 89 -8.77 -14.85 1.18
C VAL A 89 -8.08 -13.54 1.53
N ASP A 90 -8.56 -12.82 2.55
CA ASP A 90 -7.96 -11.54 2.95
C ASP A 90 -6.50 -11.69 3.40
N ARG A 91 -6.19 -12.76 4.14
CA ARG A 91 -4.83 -13.05 4.61
C ARG A 91 -3.91 -13.39 3.44
N GLN A 92 -4.36 -14.23 2.52
CA GLN A 92 -3.60 -14.61 1.32
C GLN A 92 -3.37 -13.41 0.41
N TRP A 93 -4.40 -12.57 0.21
CA TRP A 93 -4.29 -11.35 -0.58
C TRP A 93 -3.29 -10.36 0.01
N LEU A 94 -3.31 -10.12 1.33
CA LEU A 94 -2.36 -9.22 1.98
C LEU A 94 -0.91 -9.71 1.87
N ALA A 95 -0.69 -11.02 2.00
CA ALA A 95 0.63 -11.63 1.81
C ALA A 95 1.10 -11.47 0.36
N PHE A 96 0.24 -11.78 -0.62
CA PHE A 96 0.53 -11.59 -2.04
C PHE A 96 0.83 -10.12 -2.35
N ARG A 97 -0.03 -9.19 -1.91
CA ARG A 97 0.13 -7.73 -2.13
C ARG A 97 1.50 -7.25 -1.69
N THR A 98 1.95 -7.68 -0.51
CA THR A 98 3.25 -7.25 0.03
C THR A 98 4.40 -7.69 -0.87
N THR A 99 4.41 -8.95 -1.29
CA THR A 99 5.41 -9.50 -2.21
C THR A 99 5.33 -8.85 -3.60
N TRP A 100 4.12 -8.66 -4.12
CA TRP A 100 3.88 -8.02 -5.41
C TRP A 100 4.37 -6.56 -5.41
N LEU A 101 4.09 -5.80 -4.35
CA LEU A 101 4.58 -4.43 -4.21
C LEU A 101 6.11 -4.39 -4.12
N GLN A 102 6.76 -5.38 -3.49
CA GLN A 102 8.23 -5.47 -3.50
C GLN A 102 8.76 -5.65 -4.92
N HIS A 103 8.21 -6.61 -5.68
CA HIS A 103 8.58 -6.82 -7.08
C HIS A 103 8.32 -5.57 -7.93
N MET A 104 7.22 -4.87 -7.68
CA MET A 104 6.91 -3.60 -8.32
C MET A 104 7.99 -2.56 -8.03
N ARG A 105 8.37 -2.33 -6.76
CA ARG A 105 9.43 -1.36 -6.40
C ARG A 105 10.79 -1.72 -6.98
N ASP A 106 11.11 -3.00 -7.07
CA ASP A 106 12.34 -3.48 -7.70
C ASP A 106 12.34 -3.23 -9.21
N ALA A 107 11.20 -3.38 -9.86
CA ALA A 107 11.04 -3.02 -11.26
C ALA A 107 11.10 -1.49 -11.47
N GLU A 108 10.48 -0.69 -10.60
CA GLU A 108 10.57 0.79 -10.67
C GLU A 108 12.03 1.28 -10.57
N ALA A 109 12.81 0.68 -9.66
CA ALA A 109 14.22 1.01 -9.46
C ALA A 109 15.08 0.64 -10.68
N ARG A 110 14.94 -0.59 -11.17
CA ARG A 110 15.62 -1.07 -12.38
C ARG A 110 15.19 -0.35 -13.65
N CYS A 111 13.99 0.20 -13.67
CA CYS A 111 13.48 0.99 -14.79
C CYS A 111 13.82 2.47 -14.70
N ALA A 112 14.48 2.95 -13.64
CA ALA A 112 14.84 4.35 -13.44
C ALA A 112 13.69 5.33 -13.78
N LEU A 113 12.49 5.07 -13.26
CA LEU A 113 11.26 5.81 -13.59
C LEU A 113 11.29 7.31 -13.19
N GLY A 114 12.33 7.75 -12.48
CA GLY A 114 12.59 9.16 -12.21
C GLY A 114 13.09 9.96 -13.42
N SER A 115 13.53 9.29 -14.49
CA SER A 115 14.01 9.97 -15.70
C SER A 115 12.86 10.59 -16.52
N ARG A 116 13.13 11.75 -17.13
CA ARG A 116 12.19 12.46 -18.03
C ARG A 116 11.84 11.66 -19.29
N ASP A 117 12.70 10.75 -19.71
CA ASP A 117 12.47 9.95 -20.93
C ASP A 117 11.50 8.78 -20.69
N ARG A 118 11.11 8.55 -19.44
CA ARG A 118 10.31 7.39 -19.01
C ARG A 118 8.94 7.77 -18.45
N VAL A 119 8.39 8.93 -18.79
CA VAL A 119 7.08 9.40 -18.29
C VAL A 119 5.96 8.39 -18.59
N ASN A 120 5.93 7.82 -19.80
CA ASN A 120 4.90 6.84 -20.15
C ASN A 120 5.02 5.53 -19.34
N LEU A 121 6.25 5.08 -19.03
CA LEU A 121 6.46 3.93 -18.14
C LEU A 121 6.04 4.28 -16.72
N LYS A 122 6.41 5.46 -16.22
CA LYS A 122 6.01 5.95 -14.91
C LYS A 122 4.48 5.94 -14.76
N GLU A 123 3.76 6.33 -15.80
CA GLU A 123 2.30 6.27 -15.80
C GLU A 123 1.77 4.83 -15.75
N VAL A 124 2.36 3.89 -16.50
CA VAL A 124 1.99 2.45 -16.43
C VAL A 124 2.15 1.91 -15.01
N PHE A 125 3.31 2.13 -14.38
CA PHE A 125 3.56 1.68 -13.00
C PHE A 125 2.60 2.35 -12.01
N ARG A 126 2.33 3.65 -12.17
CA ARG A 126 1.35 4.37 -11.34
C ARG A 126 -0.05 3.75 -11.46
N ARG A 127 -0.50 3.41 -12.67
CA ARG A 127 -1.80 2.75 -12.90
C ARG A 127 -1.85 1.33 -12.35
N LEU A 128 -0.74 0.58 -12.39
CA LEU A 128 -0.67 -0.76 -11.79
C LEU A 128 -0.88 -0.70 -10.27
N GLU A 129 -0.27 0.27 -9.59
CA GLU A 129 -0.46 0.51 -8.16
C GLU A 129 -1.93 0.86 -7.84
N GLU A 130 -2.55 1.75 -8.64
CA GLU A 130 -3.97 2.10 -8.48
C GLU A 130 -4.91 0.90 -8.63
N VAL A 131 -4.69 0.03 -9.63
CA VAL A 131 -5.52 -1.17 -9.79
C VAL A 131 -5.34 -2.13 -8.60
N GLN A 132 -4.10 -2.31 -8.14
CA GLN A 132 -3.82 -3.16 -6.98
C GLN A 132 -4.58 -2.66 -5.74
N ASP A 133 -4.50 -1.37 -5.45
CA ASP A 133 -5.19 -0.77 -4.29
C ASP A 133 -6.71 -0.97 -4.39
N LEU A 134 -7.31 -0.82 -5.57
CA LEU A 134 -8.74 -1.09 -5.76
C LEU A 134 -9.12 -2.57 -5.58
N TYR A 135 -8.26 -3.50 -5.99
CA TYR A 135 -8.53 -4.93 -5.76
C TYR A 135 -8.48 -5.33 -4.28
N SER A 136 -7.82 -4.55 -3.44
CA SER A 136 -7.79 -4.78 -1.99
C SER A 136 -9.03 -4.29 -1.24
N ILE A 137 -9.80 -3.38 -1.83
CA ILE A 137 -11.05 -2.85 -1.25
C ILE A 137 -12.18 -3.72 -1.81
N HIS A 138 -12.76 -4.61 -0.98
CA HIS A 138 -13.80 -5.58 -1.35
C HIS A 138 -14.55 -5.23 -2.64
N ALA A 139 -14.21 -5.95 -3.72
CA ALA A 139 -14.66 -5.75 -5.10
C ALA A 139 -16.19 -5.75 -5.32
N VAL A 140 -16.99 -5.85 -4.26
CA VAL A 140 -18.46 -5.76 -4.25
C VAL A 140 -18.94 -4.31 -4.13
N GLN A 141 -18.18 -3.38 -3.52
CA GLN A 141 -18.62 -1.99 -3.35
C GLN A 141 -18.26 -1.05 -4.51
N TYR A 142 -17.29 -1.41 -5.36
CA TYR A 142 -16.73 -0.50 -6.40
C TYR A 142 -16.60 -1.15 -7.78
N ALA A 143 -17.43 -2.14 -8.12
CA ALA A 143 -17.38 -2.83 -9.41
C ALA A 143 -17.39 -1.87 -10.63
N GLY A 144 -18.00 -0.68 -10.51
CA GLY A 144 -17.97 0.36 -11.54
C GLY A 144 -16.64 1.14 -11.65
N GLU A 145 -15.90 1.32 -10.56
CA GLU A 145 -14.64 2.09 -10.55
C GLU A 145 -13.46 1.26 -11.06
N VAL A 146 -13.49 -0.05 -10.79
CA VAL A 146 -12.46 -0.99 -11.24
C VAL A 146 -12.32 -0.98 -12.76
N GLY A 147 -13.43 -1.00 -13.50
CA GLY A 147 -13.41 -1.00 -14.96
C GLY A 147 -12.68 0.21 -15.54
N GLY A 148 -12.98 1.41 -15.03
CA GLY A 148 -12.35 2.64 -15.49
C GLY A 148 -10.84 2.69 -15.23
N VAL A 149 -10.37 2.19 -14.08
CA VAL A 149 -8.93 2.17 -13.76
C VAL A 149 -8.19 1.10 -14.59
N VAL A 150 -8.80 -0.07 -14.81
CA VAL A 150 -8.23 -1.10 -15.70
C VAL A 150 -8.15 -0.61 -17.14
N ASP A 151 -9.17 0.10 -17.64
CA ASP A 151 -9.14 0.68 -18.97
C ASP A 151 -8.08 1.81 -19.09
N ALA A 152 -7.92 2.62 -18.04
CA ALA A 152 -6.84 3.60 -17.97
C ALA A 152 -5.46 2.94 -17.97
N LEU A 153 -5.29 1.82 -17.25
CA LEU A 153 -4.05 1.02 -17.28
C LEU A 153 -3.77 0.48 -18.69
N ARG A 154 -4.78 -0.10 -19.36
CA ARG A 154 -4.65 -0.56 -20.75
C ARG A 154 -4.28 0.57 -21.71
N GLY A 155 -4.88 1.75 -21.52
CA GLY A 155 -4.53 2.97 -22.25
C GLY A 155 -3.08 3.41 -22.02
N ALA A 156 -2.58 3.31 -20.79
CA ALA A 156 -1.19 3.60 -20.45
C ALA A 156 -0.23 2.61 -21.13
N PHE A 157 -0.53 1.30 -21.11
CA PHE A 157 0.25 0.29 -21.84
C PHE A 157 0.27 0.57 -23.34
N SER A 158 -0.88 0.86 -23.95
CA SER A 158 -0.98 1.21 -25.37
C SER A 158 -0.12 2.43 -25.72
N THR A 159 -0.16 3.45 -24.87
CA THR A 159 0.63 4.68 -25.05
C THR A 159 2.12 4.42 -24.91
N ALA A 160 2.53 3.65 -23.91
CA ALA A 160 3.92 3.32 -23.68
C ALA A 160 4.49 2.42 -24.79
N ARG A 161 3.70 1.47 -25.33
CA ARG A 161 4.08 0.62 -26.47
C ARG A 161 4.31 1.40 -27.78
N LYS A 162 3.71 2.59 -27.94
CA LYS A 162 3.96 3.49 -29.09
C LYS A 162 5.29 4.24 -28.99
N ASN A 163 5.98 4.18 -27.84
CA ASN A 163 7.28 4.82 -27.69
C ASN A 163 8.32 4.15 -28.61
N PRO A 164 9.12 4.90 -29.40
CA PRO A 164 10.14 4.33 -30.28
C PRO A 164 11.14 3.41 -29.55
N ALA A 165 11.43 3.69 -28.28
CA ALA A 165 12.33 2.88 -27.45
C ALA A 165 11.74 1.51 -27.04
N ALA A 166 10.43 1.29 -27.23
CA ALA A 166 9.80 -0.01 -27.02
C ALA A 166 10.19 -1.05 -28.09
N GLY A 167 10.81 -0.61 -29.20
CA GLY A 167 11.09 -1.45 -30.37
C GLY A 167 9.83 -1.76 -31.18
N ARG A 168 9.97 -2.45 -32.32
CA ARG A 168 8.81 -3.02 -33.03
C ARG A 168 8.29 -4.21 -32.23
N LEU A 169 7.07 -4.08 -31.74
CA LEU A 169 6.28 -5.24 -31.30
C LEU A 169 6.00 -6.11 -32.54
N PRO A 170 6.16 -7.44 -32.47
CA PRO A 170 5.71 -8.34 -33.53
C PRO A 170 4.20 -8.25 -33.76
#